data_AF-A0A966TPZ9-F1
#
_entry.id   AF-A0A966TPZ9-F1
#
_cell.length_a   1.000
_cell.length_b   1.000
_cell.length_c   1.000
_cell.angle_alpha   90.00
_cell.angle_beta   90.00
_cell.angle_gamma   90.00
#
_symmetry.space_group_name_H-M   'P 1'
#
loop_
_entity.id
_entity.type
_entity.pdbx_description
1 polymer ?
#
loop_
_entity_poly.entity_id
_entity_poly.type
_entity_poly.pdbx_seq_one_letter_code
_entity_poly.pdbx_strand_id
1 'polypeptide(L)'
;MLAGVIALCLCVPRSWAMALGKGVGKLFFRVNKKRVAIARLNLSWCFPDLDESAREVILRTHFSRYGQAIIDMGLIWWGSRRRIERLYEFEGLEGLIQRI
;
A
#
# COMPACT_ATOMS: atom_id res chain seq x y z
N MET A 1 -15.96 4.03 11.06
CA MET A 1 -14.99 5.12 11.31
C MET A 1 -13.82 5.11 10.32
N LEU A 2 -13.03 4.02 10.20
CA LEU A 2 -11.86 3.96 9.31
C LEU A 2 -12.19 4.08 7.80
N ALA A 3 -13.24 3.38 7.35
CA ALA A 3 -13.74 3.46 5.98
C ALA A 3 -14.11 4.89 5.55
N GLY A 4 -14.72 5.66 6.46
CA GLY A 4 -15.08 7.06 6.19
C GLY A 4 -13.86 7.97 6.04
N VAL A 5 -12.82 7.77 6.86
CA VAL A 5 -11.54 8.51 6.74
C VAL A 5 -10.84 8.20 5.41
N ILE A 6 -10.87 6.93 5.00
CA ILE A 6 -10.32 6.50 3.70
C ILE A 6 -11.14 7.11 2.55
N ALA A 7 -12.47 7.13 2.65
CA ALA A 7 -13.33 7.76 1.65
C ALA A 7 -13.08 9.27 1.51
N LEU A 8 -12.84 9.99 2.62
CA LEU A 8 -12.50 11.42 2.59
C LEU A 8 -11.21 11.71 1.81
N CYS A 9 -10.27 10.77 1.77
CA CYS A 9 -9.04 10.92 1.00
C CYS A 9 -9.28 10.95 -0.52
N LEU A 10 -10.48 10.60 -1.01
CA LEU A 10 -10.86 10.71 -2.41
C LEU A 10 -11.17 12.15 -2.85
N CYS A 11 -11.50 13.02 -1.89
CA CYS A 11 -11.88 14.40 -2.12
C CYS A 11 -10.68 15.34 -2.25
N VAL A 12 -9.49 14.89 -1.87
CA VAL A 12 -8.25 15.70 -1.92
C VAL A 12 -7.37 15.30 -3.12
N PRO A 13 -6.42 16.14 -3.55
CA PRO A 13 -5.46 15.80 -4.59
C PRO A 13 -4.72 14.49 -4.28
N ARG A 14 -4.52 13.63 -5.29
CA ARG A 14 -3.93 12.30 -5.11
C ARG A 14 -2.55 12.36 -4.46
N SER A 15 -1.71 13.33 -4.81
CA SER A 15 -0.39 13.51 -4.21
C SER A 15 -0.46 13.72 -2.69
N TRP A 16 -1.46 14.47 -2.21
CA TRP A 16 -1.67 14.73 -0.78
C TRP A 16 -2.18 13.48 -0.07
N ALA A 17 -3.15 12.79 -0.66
CA ALA A 17 -3.63 11.51 -0.15
C ALA A 17 -2.49 10.46 -0.04
N MET A 18 -1.59 10.42 -1.02
CA MET A 18 -0.43 9.53 -1.02
C MET A 18 0.65 9.93 -0.01
N ALA A 19 0.83 11.23 0.25
CA ALA A 19 1.70 11.71 1.31
C ALA A 19 1.14 11.34 2.70
N LEU A 20 -0.17 11.49 2.90
CA LEU A 20 -0.87 11.03 4.10
C LEU A 20 -0.72 9.52 4.29
N GLY A 21 -0.98 8.72 3.26
CA GLY A 21 -0.80 7.27 3.30
C GLY A 21 0.64 6.87 3.67
N LYS A 22 1.65 7.53 3.11
CA LYS A 22 3.06 7.33 3.49
C LYS A 22 3.29 7.68 4.97
N GLY A 23 2.70 8.76 5.46
CA GLY A 23 2.73 9.16 6.87
C GLY A 23 2.12 8.11 7.80
N VAL A 24 0.93 7.60 7.45
CA VAL A 24 0.25 6.51 8.17
C VAL A 24 1.12 5.26 8.20
N GLY A 25 1.72 4.88 7.07
CA GLY A 25 2.64 3.76 6.98
C GLY A 25 3.85 3.88 7.90
N LYS A 26 4.49 5.06 7.91
CA LYS A 26 5.59 5.38 8.83
C LYS A 26 5.17 5.36 10.29
N LEU A 27 3.96 5.82 10.61
CA LEU A 27 3.41 5.73 11.96
C LEU A 27 3.20 4.28 12.36
N PHE A 28 2.61 3.46 11.48
CA PHE A 28 2.37 2.04 11.72
C PHE A 28 3.68 1.28 11.99
N PHE A 29 4.74 1.60 11.24
CA PHE A 29 6.08 1.07 11.47
C PHE A 29 6.60 1.36 12.89
N ARG A 30 6.24 2.52 13.48
CA ARG A 30 6.68 2.86 14.85
C ARG A 30 5.81 2.21 15.92
N VAL A 31 4.50 2.14 15.72
CA VAL A 31 3.56 1.72 16.77
C VAL A 31 3.29 0.21 16.76
N ASN A 32 3.26 -0.45 15.60
CA ASN A 32 2.88 -1.86 15.49
C ASN A 32 4.09 -2.79 15.48
N LYS A 33 4.78 -2.86 16.63
CA LYS A 33 6.01 -3.66 16.80
C LYS A 33 5.84 -5.12 16.39
N LYS A 34 4.68 -5.73 16.69
CA LYS A 34 4.37 -7.12 16.32
C LYS A 34 4.39 -7.33 14.80
N ARG A 35 3.72 -6.47 14.03
CA ARG A 35 3.68 -6.59 12.57
C ARG A 35 5.05 -6.31 11.93
N VAL A 36 5.81 -5.36 12.49
CA VAL A 36 7.17 -5.07 12.03
C VAL A 36 8.11 -6.26 12.26
N ALA A 37 8.04 -6.90 13.43
CA ALA A 37 8.85 -8.08 13.73
C ALA A 37 8.57 -9.24 12.77
N ILE A 38 7.29 -9.51 12.48
CA ILE A 38 6.89 -10.55 11.51
C ILE A 38 7.42 -10.21 10.12
N ALA A 39 7.21 -8.98 9.66
CA ALA A 39 7.68 -8.57 8.33
C ALA A 39 9.22 -8.63 8.21
N ARG A 40 9.96 -8.27 9.27
CA ARG A 40 11.42 -8.41 9.30
C ARG A 40 11.85 -9.87 9.19
N LEU A 41 11.21 -10.77 9.94
CA LEU A 41 11.48 -12.20 9.86
C LEU A 41 11.20 -12.76 8.46
N ASN A 42 10.07 -12.39 7.87
CA ASN A 42 9.73 -12.78 6.50
C ASN A 42 10.80 -12.29 5.51
N LEU A 43 11.30 -11.06 5.64
CA LEU A 43 12.37 -10.57 4.76
C LEU A 43 13.67 -11.35 4.94
N SER A 44 14.00 -11.78 6.16
CA SER A 44 15.19 -12.62 6.38
C SER A 44 15.08 -14.00 5.73
N TRP A 45 13.86 -14.56 5.68
CA TRP A 45 13.61 -15.85 5.04
C TRP A 45 13.50 -15.75 3.52
N CYS A 46 12.83 -14.72 3.00
CA CYS A 46 12.62 -14.55 1.56
C CYS A 46 13.84 -13.96 0.84
N PHE A 47 14.67 -13.19 1.55
CA PHE A 47 15.85 -12.52 1.00
C PHE A 47 17.08 -12.79 1.88
N PRO A 48 17.51 -14.06 1.98
CA PRO A 48 18.66 -14.44 2.82
C PRO A 48 19.97 -13.83 2.32
N ASP A 49 20.09 -13.61 1.00
CA ASP A 49 21.31 -13.06 0.36
C ASP A 49 21.48 -11.54 0.54
N LEU A 50 20.45 -10.85 1.04
CA LEU A 50 20.52 -9.43 1.35
C LEU A 50 21.05 -9.21 2.76
N ASP A 51 21.94 -8.23 2.92
CA ASP A 51 22.37 -7.78 4.23
C ASP A 51 21.22 -7.14 5.02
N GLU A 52 21.43 -6.98 6.32
CA GLU A 52 20.39 -6.45 7.22
C GLU A 52 19.99 -5.00 6.87
N SER A 53 20.91 -4.21 6.33
CA SER A 53 20.64 -2.83 5.96
C SER A 53 19.71 -2.74 4.75
N ALA A 54 19.94 -3.58 3.74
CA ALA A 54 19.11 -3.70 2.55
C ALA A 54 17.71 -4.20 2.91
N ARG A 55 17.61 -5.23 3.78
CA ARG A 55 16.32 -5.71 4.29
C ARG A 55 15.57 -4.65 5.08
N GLU A 56 16.25 -3.85 5.90
CA GLU A 56 15.60 -2.78 6.66
C GLU A 56 15.10 -1.63 5.75
N VAL A 57 15.80 -1.33 4.64
CA VAL A 57 15.31 -0.41 3.60
C VAL A 57 14.04 -0.93 2.95
N ILE A 58 14.01 -2.22 2.60
CA ILE A 58 12.81 -2.88 2.04
C ILE A 58 11.67 -2.83 3.06
N LEU A 59 11.95 -3.13 4.33
CA LEU A 59 10.95 -3.11 5.41
C LEU A 59 10.29 -1.72 5.56
N ARG A 60 11.09 -0.66 5.62
CA ARG A 60 10.58 0.72 5.73
C ARG A 60 9.79 1.15 4.50
N THR A 61 10.25 0.72 3.33
CA THR A 61 9.57 0.96 2.06
C THR A 61 8.23 0.23 2.04
N HIS A 62 8.20 -1.05 2.45
CA HIS A 62 6.99 -1.85 2.56
C HIS A 62 5.94 -1.16 3.41
N PHE A 63 6.27 -0.72 4.63
CA PHE A 63 5.28 -0.04 5.48
C PHE A 63 4.82 1.31 4.90
N SER A 64 5.73 2.05 4.26
CA SER A 64 5.36 3.29 3.55
C SER A 64 4.36 3.03 2.42
N ARG A 65 4.58 1.97 1.62
CA ARG A 65 3.69 1.55 0.54
C ARG A 65 2.39 0.94 1.06
N TYR A 66 2.45 0.18 2.15
CA TYR A 66 1.29 -0.40 2.81
C TYR A 66 0.31 0.67 3.27
N GLY A 67 0.80 1.77 3.86
CA GLY A 67 -0.05 2.91 4.21
C GLY A 67 -0.68 3.60 2.99
N GLN A 68 0.02 3.69 1.87
CA GLN A 68 -0.54 4.18 0.61
C GLN A 68 -1.62 3.23 0.05
N ALA A 69 -1.39 1.92 0.12
CA ALA A 69 -2.35 0.92 -0.32
C ALA A 69 -3.66 0.98 0.47
N ILE A 70 -3.62 1.31 1.77
CA ILE A 70 -4.83 1.55 2.57
C ILE A 70 -5.66 2.71 2.01
N ILE A 71 -5.00 3.78 1.52
CA ILE A 71 -5.70 4.90 0.85
C ILE A 71 -6.27 4.45 -0.50
N ASP A 72 -5.53 3.62 -1.24
CA ASP A 72 -5.96 3.12 -2.54
C ASP A 72 -7.17 2.18 -2.46
N MET A 73 -7.37 1.49 -1.34
CA MET A 73 -8.62 0.75 -1.08
C MET A 73 -9.86 1.65 -1.14
N GLY A 74 -9.73 2.93 -0.80
CA GLY A 74 -10.81 3.91 -1.00
C GLY A 74 -11.20 4.07 -2.47
N LEU A 75 -10.21 4.08 -3.38
CA LEU A 75 -10.47 4.14 -4.82
C LEU A 75 -11.14 2.86 -5.32
N ILE A 76 -10.75 1.70 -4.78
CA ILE A 76 -11.34 0.42 -5.15
C ILE A 76 -12.82 0.35 -4.74
N TRP A 77 -13.17 0.87 -3.55
CA TRP A 77 -14.55 0.78 -3.04
C TRP A 77 -15.48 1.88 -3.52
N TRP A 78 -15.02 3.14 -3.61
CA TRP A 78 -15.88 4.29 -3.95
C TRP A 78 -15.42 5.07 -5.18
N GLY A 79 -14.27 4.73 -5.77
CA GLY A 79 -13.80 5.35 -7.00
C GLY A 79 -14.62 4.92 -8.21
N SER A 80 -14.78 5.81 -9.18
CA SER A 80 -15.34 5.43 -10.48
C SER A 80 -14.32 4.63 -11.30
N ARG A 81 -14.81 3.70 -12.14
CA ARG A 81 -13.98 2.91 -13.06
C ARG A 81 -12.99 3.77 -13.85
N ARG A 82 -13.49 4.85 -14.46
CA ARG A 82 -12.66 5.82 -15.21
C ARG A 82 -11.55 6.47 -14.38
N ARG A 83 -11.74 6.66 -13.07
CA ARG A 83 -10.70 7.20 -12.18
C ARG A 83 -9.64 6.15 -11.89
N ILE A 84 -10.04 4.89 -11.69
CA ILE A 84 -9.11 3.77 -11.50
C ILE A 84 -8.26 3.57 -12.76
N GLU A 85 -8.87 3.47 -13.93
CA GLU A 85 -8.16 3.25 -15.22
C GLU A 85 -7.21 4.39 -15.60
N ARG A 86 -7.42 5.61 -15.10
CA ARG A 86 -6.48 6.73 -15.29
C ARG A 86 -5.27 6.68 -14.35
N LEU A 87 -5.36 5.94 -13.25
CA LEU A 87 -4.38 5.93 -12.18
C LEU A 87 -3.60 4.62 -12.10
N TYR A 88 -4.11 3.56 -12.71
CA TYR A 88 -3.54 2.22 -12.69
C TYR A 88 -3.57 1.63 -14.09
N GLU A 89 -2.44 1.01 -14.43
CA GLU A 89 -2.33 0.10 -15.56
C GLU A 89 -2.51 -1.32 -15.01
N PHE A 90 -3.15 -2.16 -15.82
CA PHE A 90 -3.36 -3.56 -15.47
C PHE A 90 -2.68 -4.44 -16.51
N GLU A 91 -1.86 -5.38 -16.06
CA GLU A 91 -1.12 -6.32 -16.90
C GLU A 91 -1.52 -7.76 -16.54
N GLY A 92 -1.56 -8.67 -17.52
CA GLY A 92 -1.86 -10.09 -17.29
C GLY A 92 -3.35 -10.42 -17.10
N LEU A 93 -4.25 -9.54 -17.56
CA LEU A 93 -5.70 -9.78 -17.58
C LEU A 93 -6.18 -10.45 -18.86
N GLU A 94 -5.27 -10.69 -19.82
CA GLU A 94 -5.55 -11.39 -21.06
C GLU A 94 -6.05 -12.81 -20.74
N GLY A 95 -7.36 -13.03 -20.90
CA GLY A 95 -8.04 -14.32 -20.66
C GLY A 95 -8.89 -14.40 -19.39
N LEU A 96 -8.75 -13.46 -18.44
CA LEU A 96 -9.60 -13.36 -17.25
C LEU A 96 -10.88 -12.56 -17.52
N ILE A 97 -10.77 -11.46 -18.26
CA ILE A 97 -11.91 -10.58 -18.57
C ILE A 97 -12.82 -11.17 -19.65
N GLN A 98 -12.33 -12.11 -20.47
CA GLN A 98 -13.15 -12.79 -21.49
C GLN A 98 -14.17 -13.79 -20.92
N ARG A 99 -14.14 -14.07 -19.61
CA ARG A 99 -14.99 -15.07 -18.94
C ARG A 99 -16.04 -14.49 -18.00
N ILE A 100 -16.19 -13.17 -17.93
CA ILE A 100 -17.22 -12.45 -17.18
C ILE A 100 -18.10 -11.72 -18.18
#